data_AF-A0AAD6RFL9-F1
#
_entry.id   AF-A0AAD6RFL9-F1
#
_cell.length_a   1.000
_cell.length_b   1.000
_cell.length_c   1.000
_cell.angle_alpha   90.00
_cell.angle_beta   90.00
_cell.angle_gamma   90.00
#
_symmetry.space_group_name_H-M   'P 1'
#
loop_
_entity.id
_entity.type
_entity.pdbx_description
1 polymer ?
#
loop_
_entity_poly.entity_id
_entity_poly.type
_entity_poly.pdbx_seq_one_letter_code
_entity_poly.pdbx_strand_id
1 'polypeptide(L)'
;MAKSSADDEELRRACEAAIEGTEQKIVLSIRVAKSHAIWGKSGKLGRHMAKPRVLALSTKSKGQRTTAFLRVLKYSTGGVLEPAKLYKLNHLSKVEVIANDPSGCSFTLGFDNLRSQSVTPPQWTMRNIDDRNRLLFCILNICKDVLGRLPKVVGIDVVEMALWAKENTPTVPKQMNQQDGVPVAATATESDLKVTVERELVSQAEEEDMEALLGNYLMGIGEAEVFSERLKRELLALEAANVHAILESEPLIEEVLQGLEAATYCVDDMDEWLGIFNMKLRHMREGIESLYDYSFYDIQIETRNNKLEMQSVNNVSLIEELDKLLERLQVPSEYAACLTGGSFDEAHMLQNIEACEWLTGALRGLQVPNLDPSYANMRAVKEKRTELEKLKTMFVRRASEFLRNYFASLVDFMISDKSYFSQRGQLKRPDHADLRYKCRTYARLLPHLKITNLTAVSEAYCQNADNIYPTR
;
A
#
# COMPACT_ATOMS: atom_id res chain seq x y z
N MET A 1 -13.92 -37.17 -30.89
CA MET A 1 -13.96 -35.69 -30.89
C MET A 1 -15.22 -35.24 -30.15
N ALA A 2 -15.11 -34.77 -28.90
CA ALA A 2 -16.02 -33.71 -28.51
C ALA A 2 -15.66 -32.53 -29.42
N LYS A 3 -16.54 -32.21 -30.38
CA LYS A 3 -16.29 -31.17 -31.38
C LYS A 3 -15.80 -29.91 -30.66
N SER A 4 -14.77 -29.27 -31.21
CA SER A 4 -14.48 -27.86 -30.99
C SER A 4 -15.81 -27.11 -31.05
N SER A 5 -16.34 -26.70 -29.90
CA SER A 5 -17.56 -25.90 -29.88
C SER A 5 -17.22 -24.57 -30.54
N ALA A 6 -18.15 -23.94 -31.26
CA ALA A 6 -17.95 -22.57 -31.75
C ALA A 6 -17.51 -21.61 -30.61
N ASP A 7 -18.01 -21.88 -29.39
CA ASP A 7 -17.59 -21.23 -28.15
C ASP A 7 -16.10 -21.40 -27.81
N ASP A 8 -15.47 -22.54 -28.12
CA ASP A 8 -14.05 -22.81 -27.82
C ASP A 8 -13.14 -22.03 -28.78
N GLU A 9 -13.53 -21.90 -30.05
CA GLU A 9 -12.80 -21.12 -31.06
C GLU A 9 -12.94 -19.62 -30.84
N GLU A 10 -14.12 -19.16 -30.45
CA GLU A 10 -14.35 -17.78 -30.04
C GLU A 10 -13.55 -17.45 -28.77
N LEU A 11 -13.56 -18.35 -27.77
CA LEU A 11 -12.78 -18.19 -26.55
C LEU A 11 -11.27 -18.16 -26.85
N ARG A 12 -10.79 -19.01 -27.77
CA ARG A 12 -9.40 -19.00 -28.20
C ARG A 12 -9.03 -17.68 -28.88
N ARG A 13 -9.86 -17.17 -29.79
CA ARG A 13 -9.64 -15.86 -30.43
C ARG A 13 -9.61 -14.72 -29.42
N ALA A 14 -10.52 -14.73 -28.45
CA ALA A 14 -10.53 -13.74 -27.36
C ALA A 14 -9.27 -13.82 -26.49
N CYS A 15 -8.79 -15.03 -26.20
CA CYS A 15 -7.52 -15.22 -25.51
C CYS A 15 -6.33 -14.75 -26.35
N GLU A 16 -6.33 -14.98 -27.68
CA GLU A 16 -5.28 -14.54 -28.61
C GLU A 16 -5.20 -13.01 -28.67
N ALA A 17 -6.34 -12.32 -28.75
CA ALA A 17 -6.43 -10.86 -28.66
C ALA A 17 -5.90 -10.33 -27.31
N ALA A 18 -6.19 -11.02 -26.20
CA ALA A 18 -5.71 -10.64 -24.87
C ALA A 18 -4.18 -10.78 -24.70
N ILE A 19 -3.48 -11.42 -25.64
CA ILE A 19 -2.05 -11.69 -25.57
C ILE A 19 -1.26 -11.15 -26.77
N GLU A 20 -1.90 -10.29 -27.57
CA GLU A 20 -1.32 -9.63 -28.73
C GLU A 20 0.01 -8.95 -28.33
N GLY A 21 1.07 -9.19 -29.09
CA GLY A 21 2.42 -8.70 -28.81
C GLY A 21 3.34 -9.63 -28.01
N THR A 22 2.89 -10.80 -27.53
CA THR A 22 3.73 -11.71 -26.72
C THR A 22 4.45 -12.84 -27.50
N GLU A 23 4.26 -12.94 -28.82
CA GLU A 23 4.76 -14.02 -29.71
C GLU A 23 4.38 -15.43 -29.22
N GLN A 24 3.30 -15.56 -28.46
CA GLN A 24 2.84 -16.82 -27.87
C GLN A 24 1.68 -17.40 -28.67
N LYS A 25 1.77 -18.68 -29.00
CA LYS A 25 0.68 -19.42 -29.68
C LYS A 25 -0.19 -20.12 -28.63
N ILE A 26 -1.49 -19.88 -28.67
CA ILE A 26 -2.45 -20.55 -27.78
C ILE A 26 -2.70 -21.97 -28.27
N VAL A 27 -2.56 -22.95 -27.36
CA VAL A 27 -2.79 -24.38 -27.62
C VAL A 27 -4.18 -24.81 -27.14
N LEU A 28 -4.63 -24.32 -25.98
CA LEU A 28 -5.94 -24.63 -25.40
C LEU A 28 -6.47 -23.41 -24.64
N SER A 29 -7.77 -23.17 -24.70
CA SER A 29 -8.48 -22.18 -23.87
C SER A 29 -9.71 -22.85 -23.24
N ILE A 30 -9.91 -22.69 -21.94
CA ILE A 30 -11.03 -23.33 -21.23
C ILE A 30 -11.56 -22.44 -20.11
N ARG A 31 -12.88 -22.35 -19.95
CA ARG A 31 -13.51 -21.58 -18.86
C ARG A 31 -13.49 -22.40 -17.57
N VAL A 32 -13.12 -21.77 -16.46
CA VAL A 32 -12.97 -22.41 -15.15
C VAL A 32 -13.53 -21.53 -14.04
N ALA A 33 -13.98 -22.14 -12.95
CA ALA A 33 -14.31 -21.43 -11.72
C ALA A 33 -13.14 -21.49 -10.74
N LYS A 34 -12.68 -20.34 -10.24
CA LYS A 34 -11.60 -20.26 -9.24
C LYS A 34 -12.19 -20.10 -7.85
N SER A 35 -11.87 -21.01 -6.94
CA SER A 35 -12.20 -20.92 -5.51
C SER A 35 -10.91 -20.83 -4.66
N HIS A 36 -11.04 -20.27 -3.46
CA HIS A 36 -9.98 -20.30 -2.45
C HIS A 36 -10.23 -21.49 -1.52
N ALA A 37 -9.27 -22.41 -1.43
CA ALA A 37 -9.39 -23.59 -0.59
C ALA A 37 -9.36 -23.18 0.90
N ILE A 38 -10.49 -23.36 1.60
CA ILE A 38 -10.56 -23.27 3.06
C ILE A 38 -10.23 -24.66 3.59
N TRP A 39 -8.98 -24.87 4.01
CA TRP A 39 -8.64 -26.05 4.80
C TRP A 39 -8.76 -25.69 6.28
N GLY A 40 -9.77 -26.24 6.95
CA GLY A 40 -9.87 -26.24 8.41
C GLY A 40 -10.48 -24.98 9.04
N LYS A 41 -11.80 -25.02 9.23
CA LYS A 41 -12.53 -24.71 10.47
C LYS A 41 -14.02 -24.60 10.13
N SER A 42 -14.78 -25.56 10.63
CA SER A 42 -16.24 -25.46 10.73
C SER A 42 -16.57 -24.18 11.52
N GLY A 43 -17.36 -23.28 10.93
CA GLY A 43 -17.89 -22.11 11.65
C GLY A 43 -17.71 -20.78 10.91
N LYS A 44 -18.42 -20.62 9.79
CA LYS A 44 -19.10 -19.39 9.30
C LYS A 44 -19.25 -19.47 7.78
N LEU A 45 -20.46 -19.75 7.30
CA LEU A 45 -20.86 -19.67 5.90
C LEU A 45 -20.86 -18.21 5.41
N GLY A 46 -19.67 -17.64 5.23
CA GLY A 46 -19.48 -16.53 4.31
C GLY A 46 -19.41 -17.11 2.90
N ARG A 47 -20.38 -16.79 2.03
CA ARG A 47 -20.38 -17.18 0.61
C ARG A 47 -19.15 -16.61 -0.10
N HIS A 48 -18.01 -17.28 -0.04
CA HIS A 48 -16.91 -17.04 -0.96
C HIS A 48 -17.32 -17.60 -2.33
N MET A 49 -17.98 -16.77 -3.14
CA MET A 49 -18.42 -17.12 -4.48
C MET A 49 -17.22 -17.48 -5.36
N ALA A 50 -17.30 -18.63 -6.04
CA ALA A 50 -16.32 -19.02 -7.04
C ALA A 50 -16.30 -17.99 -8.18
N LYS A 51 -15.10 -17.49 -8.55
CA LYS A 51 -14.97 -16.43 -9.55
C LYS A 51 -14.76 -17.04 -10.94
N PRO A 52 -15.54 -16.66 -11.97
CA PRO A 52 -15.33 -17.15 -13.32
C PRO A 52 -14.00 -16.64 -13.88
N ARG A 53 -13.21 -17.54 -14.46
CA ARG A 53 -11.90 -17.30 -15.05
C ARG A 53 -11.75 -18.10 -16.34
N VAL A 54 -10.73 -17.79 -17.12
CA VAL A 54 -10.34 -18.59 -18.29
C VAL A 54 -8.88 -19.00 -18.12
N LEU A 55 -8.60 -20.29 -18.36
CA LEU A 55 -7.25 -20.81 -18.43
C LEU A 55 -6.86 -20.96 -19.90
N ALA A 56 -5.74 -20.34 -20.28
CA ALA A 56 -5.17 -20.45 -21.60
C ALA A 56 -3.77 -21.07 -21.50
N LEU A 57 -3.56 -22.18 -22.20
CA LEU A 57 -2.24 -22.79 -22.38
C LEU A 57 -1.61 -22.20 -23.63
N SER A 58 -0.40 -21.67 -23.51
CA SER A 58 0.34 -21.10 -24.63
C SER A 58 1.78 -21.60 -24.70
N THR A 59 2.33 -21.65 -25.90
CA THR A 59 3.73 -21.99 -26.14
C THR A 59 4.44 -20.85 -26.88
N LYS A 60 5.72 -20.64 -26.60
CA LYS A 60 6.61 -19.72 -27.31
C LYS A 60 7.84 -20.49 -27.77
N SER A 61 8.08 -20.51 -29.08
CA SER A 61 9.30 -21.05 -29.69
C SER A 61 10.33 -19.92 -29.86
N LYS A 62 11.53 -20.09 -29.32
CA LYS A 62 12.68 -19.21 -29.57
C LYS A 62 13.87 -20.07 -29.98
N GLY A 63 14.13 -20.17 -31.29
CA GLY A 63 15.12 -21.11 -31.83
C GLY A 63 14.67 -22.57 -31.62
N GLN A 64 15.58 -23.43 -31.12
CA GLN A 64 15.28 -24.84 -30.80
C GLN A 64 14.55 -25.04 -29.44
N ARG A 65 14.44 -23.99 -28.60
CA ARG A 65 13.80 -24.10 -27.28
C ARG A 65 12.34 -23.65 -27.35
N THR A 66 11.43 -24.53 -26.91
CA THR A 66 10.01 -24.20 -26.72
C THR A 66 9.75 -23.99 -25.22
N THR A 67 9.03 -22.92 -24.87
CA THR A 67 8.62 -22.64 -23.49
C THR A 67 7.10 -22.62 -23.41
N ALA A 68 6.55 -23.23 -22.36
CA ALA A 68 5.11 -23.36 -22.20
C ALA A 68 4.60 -22.62 -20.95
N PHE A 69 3.42 -22.00 -21.09
CA PHE A 69 2.83 -21.13 -20.10
C PHE A 69 1.36 -21.50 -19.85
N LEU A 70 0.93 -21.36 -18.61
CA LEU A 70 -0.48 -21.37 -18.21
C LEU A 70 -0.87 -19.95 -17.79
N ARG A 71 -1.76 -19.33 -18.56
CA ARG A 71 -2.31 -18.00 -18.31
C ARG A 71 -3.69 -18.11 -17.67
N VAL A 72 -3.90 -17.31 -16.63
CA VAL A 72 -5.21 -17.08 -16.02
C VAL A 72 -5.70 -15.72 -16.50
N LEU A 73 -6.87 -15.70 -17.13
CA LEU A 73 -7.54 -14.51 -17.62
C LEU A 73 -8.80 -14.21 -16.77
N LYS A 74 -9.13 -12.93 -16.61
CA LYS A 74 -10.35 -12.44 -15.94
C LYS A 74 -11.22 -11.69 -16.96
N TYR A 75 -12.54 -11.69 -16.76
CA TYR A 75 -13.45 -10.83 -17.50
C TYR A 75 -13.43 -9.42 -16.89
N SER A 76 -13.21 -8.39 -17.72
CA SER A 76 -13.33 -6.99 -17.33
C SER A 76 -14.75 -6.45 -17.58
N THR A 77 -15.04 -5.24 -17.09
CA THR A 77 -16.30 -4.52 -17.32
C THR A 77 -16.44 -4.21 -18.81
N GLY A 78 -17.13 -5.08 -19.54
CA GLY A 78 -17.22 -5.04 -21.00
C GLY A 78 -17.08 -6.42 -21.68
N GLY A 79 -16.83 -7.49 -20.91
CA GLY A 79 -16.75 -8.86 -21.45
C GLY A 79 -15.41 -9.20 -22.10
N VAL A 80 -14.44 -8.27 -22.10
CA VAL A 80 -13.08 -8.47 -22.63
C VAL A 80 -12.25 -9.29 -21.63
N LEU A 81 -11.39 -10.17 -22.16
CA LEU A 81 -10.46 -10.97 -21.36
C LEU A 81 -9.18 -10.19 -21.08
N GLU A 82 -8.82 -10.07 -19.81
CA GLU A 82 -7.58 -9.43 -19.36
C GLU A 82 -6.66 -10.44 -18.66
N PRO A 83 -5.33 -10.38 -18.88
CA PRO A 83 -4.36 -11.18 -18.15
C PRO A 83 -4.43 -10.92 -16.63
N ALA A 84 -4.62 -11.97 -15.84
CA ALA A 84 -4.65 -11.89 -14.37
C ALA A 84 -3.41 -12.52 -13.72
N LYS A 85 -2.97 -13.68 -14.22
CA LYS A 85 -1.77 -14.35 -13.71
C LYS A 85 -1.11 -15.22 -14.77
N LEU A 86 0.22 -15.28 -14.76
CA LEU A 86 1.02 -16.10 -15.66
C LEU A 86 1.83 -17.12 -14.86
N TYR A 87 1.73 -18.39 -15.23
CA TYR A 87 2.52 -19.49 -14.68
C TYR A 87 3.38 -20.09 -15.79
N LYS A 88 4.66 -20.36 -15.51
CA LYS A 88 5.50 -21.16 -16.41
C LYS A 88 5.31 -22.63 -16.08
N LEU A 89 4.99 -23.47 -17.08
CA LEU A 89 4.78 -24.90 -16.85
C LEU A 89 6.05 -25.62 -16.40
N ASN A 90 7.24 -25.05 -16.65
CA ASN A 90 8.50 -25.54 -16.10
C ASN A 90 8.42 -25.68 -14.57
N HIS A 91 7.71 -24.82 -13.85
CA HIS A 91 7.64 -24.89 -12.38
C HIS A 91 6.45 -25.72 -11.87
N LEU A 92 5.70 -26.41 -12.73
CA LEU A 92 4.61 -27.27 -12.29
C LEU A 92 5.18 -28.55 -11.67
N SER A 93 4.92 -28.76 -10.38
CA SER A 93 5.45 -29.90 -9.62
C SER A 93 4.40 -30.90 -9.19
N LYS A 94 3.17 -30.44 -8.96
CA LYS A 94 2.06 -31.30 -8.51
C LYS A 94 0.76 -30.96 -9.22
N VAL A 95 0.03 -32.00 -9.63
CA VAL A 95 -1.36 -31.91 -10.09
C VAL A 95 -2.18 -32.80 -9.17
N GLU A 96 -3.16 -32.24 -8.47
CA GLU A 96 -3.94 -32.97 -7.47
C GLU A 96 -5.43 -32.75 -7.68
N VAL A 97 -6.16 -33.84 -7.93
CA VAL A 97 -7.63 -33.84 -7.95
C VAL A 97 -8.15 -33.95 -6.52
N ILE A 98 -9.18 -33.16 -6.21
CA ILE A 98 -9.70 -33.06 -4.86
C ILE A 98 -10.65 -34.23 -4.58
N ALA A 99 -10.25 -35.14 -3.69
CA ALA A 99 -11.03 -36.33 -3.34
C ALA A 99 -12.37 -36.03 -2.64
N ASN A 100 -12.48 -34.87 -1.97
CA ASN A 100 -13.69 -34.46 -1.24
C ASN A 100 -14.78 -33.83 -2.15
N ASP A 101 -14.55 -33.74 -3.46
CA ASP A 101 -15.52 -33.21 -4.42
C ASP A 101 -16.28 -34.36 -5.11
N PRO A 102 -17.58 -34.57 -4.83
CA PRO A 102 -18.35 -35.66 -5.42
C PRO A 102 -18.53 -35.52 -6.95
N SER A 103 -18.30 -34.33 -7.52
CA SER A 103 -18.35 -34.12 -8.97
C SER A 103 -17.05 -34.53 -9.68
N GLY A 104 -15.95 -34.73 -8.93
CA GLY A 104 -14.62 -34.96 -9.48
C GLY A 104 -14.06 -33.80 -10.32
N CYS A 105 -14.78 -32.69 -10.51
CA CYS A 105 -14.41 -31.63 -11.45
C CYS A 105 -13.38 -30.64 -10.87
N SER A 106 -13.08 -30.74 -9.58
CA SER A 106 -12.14 -29.85 -8.89
C SER A 106 -10.73 -30.42 -8.78
N PHE A 107 -9.74 -29.57 -9.06
CA PHE A 107 -8.32 -29.91 -8.96
C PHE A 107 -7.49 -28.69 -8.53
N THR A 108 -6.26 -28.94 -8.13
CA THR A 108 -5.25 -27.93 -7.79
C THR A 108 -3.98 -28.15 -8.63
N LEU A 109 -3.34 -27.04 -8.97
CA LEU A 109 -2.05 -27.04 -9.66
C LEU A 109 -1.01 -26.46 -8.70
N GLY A 110 -0.13 -27.33 -8.22
CA GLY A 110 1.02 -27.00 -7.40
C GLY A 110 2.18 -26.59 -8.30
N PHE A 111 2.52 -25.31 -8.23
CA PHE A 111 3.75 -24.80 -8.80
C PHE A 111 4.77 -24.64 -7.67
N ASP A 112 6.01 -25.05 -7.91
CA ASP A 112 7.11 -24.84 -6.97
C ASP A 112 7.34 -23.34 -6.83
N ASN A 113 6.71 -22.76 -5.81
CA ASN A 113 6.79 -21.34 -5.55
C ASN A 113 8.18 -21.02 -5.03
N LEU A 114 8.92 -20.25 -5.81
CA LEU A 114 10.18 -19.61 -5.44
C LEU A 114 10.02 -18.59 -4.29
N ARG A 115 8.80 -18.28 -3.80
CA ARG A 115 8.56 -17.46 -2.60
C ARG A 115 8.13 -18.35 -1.44
N SER A 116 8.87 -18.25 -0.34
CA SER A 116 8.70 -18.89 0.97
C SER A 116 7.41 -18.52 1.71
N GLN A 117 6.28 -18.44 1.02
CA GLN A 117 4.98 -18.25 1.62
C GLN A 117 4.09 -19.42 1.23
N SER A 118 3.68 -20.22 2.23
CA SER A 118 2.70 -21.28 2.08
C SER A 118 1.34 -20.66 1.76
N VAL A 119 1.16 -20.26 0.49
CA VAL A 119 -0.14 -19.88 -0.04
C VAL A 119 -0.75 -21.16 -0.59
N THR A 120 -1.88 -21.57 -0.01
CA THR A 120 -2.63 -22.73 -0.51
C THR A 120 -2.90 -22.54 -2.02
N PRO A 121 -2.57 -23.54 -2.86
CA PRO A 121 -2.75 -23.42 -4.28
C PRO A 121 -4.25 -23.17 -4.59
N PRO A 122 -4.57 -22.29 -5.55
CA PRO A 122 -5.95 -22.02 -5.90
C PRO A 122 -6.62 -23.30 -6.40
N GLN A 123 -7.87 -23.50 -5.98
CA GLN A 123 -8.70 -24.59 -6.46
C GLN A 123 -9.41 -24.15 -7.74
N TRP A 124 -9.40 -25.04 -8.72
CA TRP A 124 -10.00 -24.86 -10.03
C TRP A 124 -11.10 -25.90 -10.20
N THR A 125 -12.31 -25.45 -10.51
CA THR A 125 -13.46 -26.32 -10.74
C THR A 125 -13.93 -26.17 -12.18
N MET A 126 -13.98 -27.29 -12.90
CA MET A 126 -14.45 -27.37 -14.29
C MET A 126 -15.96 -27.56 -14.40
N ARG A 127 -16.51 -27.41 -15.60
CA ARG A 127 -17.94 -27.63 -15.86
C ARG A 127 -18.30 -29.12 -15.85
N ASN A 128 -17.41 -29.96 -16.35
CA ASN A 128 -17.55 -31.42 -16.41
C ASN A 128 -16.18 -32.11 -16.26
N ILE A 129 -16.23 -33.43 -16.10
CA ILE A 129 -15.04 -34.28 -15.96
C ILE A 129 -14.21 -34.30 -17.25
N ASP A 130 -14.85 -34.20 -18.41
CA ASP A 130 -14.17 -34.17 -19.72
C ASP A 130 -13.32 -32.93 -19.92
N ASP A 131 -13.80 -31.74 -19.54
CA ASP A 131 -13.07 -30.47 -19.57
C ASP A 131 -11.86 -30.51 -18.65
N ARG A 132 -12.03 -31.13 -17.46
CA ARG A 132 -10.93 -31.38 -16.52
C ARG A 132 -9.89 -32.30 -17.17
N ASN A 133 -10.30 -33.44 -17.69
CA ASN A 133 -9.40 -34.42 -18.29
C ASN A 133 -8.69 -33.83 -19.54
N ARG A 134 -9.41 -33.08 -20.37
CA ARG A 134 -8.87 -32.38 -21.55
C ARG A 134 -7.80 -31.37 -21.17
N LEU A 135 -8.04 -30.55 -20.14
CA LEU A 135 -7.03 -29.62 -19.67
C LEU A 135 -5.82 -30.36 -19.09
N LEU A 136 -6.04 -31.31 -18.19
CA LEU A 136 -4.97 -32.03 -17.52
C LEU A 136 -4.11 -32.84 -18.49
N PHE A 137 -4.75 -33.54 -19.43
CA PHE A 137 -4.06 -34.26 -20.50
C PHE A 137 -3.22 -33.33 -21.38
N CYS A 138 -3.76 -32.15 -21.74
CA CYS A 138 -3.01 -31.16 -22.51
C CYS A 138 -1.80 -30.63 -21.72
N ILE A 139 -1.94 -30.36 -20.42
CA ILE A 139 -0.83 -29.97 -19.55
C ILE A 139 0.23 -31.07 -19.50
N LEU A 140 -0.17 -32.33 -19.27
CA LEU A 140 0.75 -33.46 -19.17
C LEU A 140 1.51 -33.71 -20.47
N ASN A 141 0.84 -33.64 -21.63
CA ASN A 141 1.48 -33.77 -22.93
C ASN A 141 2.46 -32.63 -23.19
N ILE A 142 2.09 -31.39 -22.90
CA ILE A 142 3.02 -30.25 -23.04
C ILE A 142 4.21 -30.41 -22.09
N CYS A 143 4.01 -30.85 -20.85
CA CYS A 143 5.11 -31.11 -19.93
C CYS A 143 6.03 -32.23 -20.44
N LYS A 144 5.48 -33.29 -21.04
CA LYS A 144 6.28 -34.37 -21.65
C LYS A 144 7.05 -33.89 -22.88
N ASP A 145 6.36 -33.25 -23.83
CA ASP A 145 6.90 -32.89 -25.14
C ASP A 145 7.86 -31.69 -25.07
N VAL A 146 7.59 -30.72 -24.17
CA VAL A 146 8.35 -29.47 -24.07
C VAL A 146 9.38 -29.51 -22.93
N LEU A 147 9.11 -30.22 -21.83
CA LEU A 147 9.96 -30.19 -20.62
C LEU A 147 10.69 -31.50 -20.33
N GLY A 148 10.37 -32.59 -21.04
CA GLY A 148 10.94 -33.91 -20.80
C GLY A 148 10.61 -34.52 -19.42
N ARG A 149 9.75 -33.88 -18.62
CA ARG A 149 9.40 -34.31 -17.26
C ARG A 149 7.90 -34.20 -16.98
N LEU A 150 7.39 -35.11 -16.15
CA LEU A 150 5.99 -35.13 -15.73
C LEU A 150 5.86 -34.65 -14.26
N PRO A 151 4.86 -33.81 -13.93
CA PRO A 151 4.57 -33.43 -12.56
C PRO A 151 4.01 -34.61 -11.75
N LYS A 152 4.09 -34.54 -10.42
CA LYS A 152 3.49 -35.54 -9.53
C LYS A 152 1.97 -35.47 -9.62
N VAL A 153 1.34 -36.55 -10.08
CA VAL A 153 -0.10 -36.66 -10.24
C VAL A 153 -0.70 -37.36 -9.01
N VAL A 154 -1.69 -36.75 -8.35
CA VAL A 154 -2.35 -37.26 -7.14
C VAL A 154 -3.88 -37.24 -7.32
N GLY A 155 -4.56 -38.31 -6.94
CA GLY A 155 -6.03 -38.40 -7.03
C GLY A 155 -6.58 -38.59 -8.45
N ILE A 156 -5.70 -38.90 -9.42
CA ILE A 156 -6.07 -39.26 -10.79
C ILE A 156 -5.69 -40.72 -10.98
N ASP A 157 -6.66 -41.54 -11.37
CA ASP A 157 -6.36 -42.88 -11.84
C ASP A 157 -5.65 -42.77 -13.20
N VAL A 158 -4.37 -43.15 -13.23
CA VAL A 158 -3.50 -43.12 -14.40
C VAL A 158 -4.07 -44.02 -15.51
N VAL A 159 -4.78 -45.09 -15.14
CA VAL A 159 -5.41 -46.03 -16.07
C VAL A 159 -6.66 -45.40 -16.68
N GLU A 160 -7.52 -44.76 -15.90
CA GLU A 160 -8.70 -44.04 -16.43
C GLU A 160 -8.29 -42.88 -17.35
N MET A 161 -7.24 -42.13 -17.00
CA MET A 161 -6.73 -41.04 -17.84
C MET A 161 -6.12 -41.57 -19.15
N ALA A 162 -5.44 -42.71 -19.11
CA ALA A 162 -4.90 -43.36 -20.30
C ALA A 162 -6.00 -43.95 -21.21
N LEU A 163 -7.06 -44.52 -20.62
CA LEU A 163 -8.24 -45.00 -21.34
C LEU A 163 -9.02 -43.84 -21.97
N TRP A 164 -9.25 -42.76 -21.21
CA TRP A 164 -9.87 -41.53 -21.72
C TRP A 164 -9.06 -40.91 -22.87
N ALA A 165 -7.71 -40.88 -22.73
CA ALA A 165 -6.82 -40.41 -23.79
C ALA A 165 -6.91 -41.31 -25.04
N LYS A 166 -6.95 -42.63 -24.87
CA LYS A 166 -7.09 -43.58 -25.98
C LYS A 166 -8.43 -43.41 -26.73
N GLU A 167 -9.50 -43.05 -26.03
CA GLU A 167 -10.82 -42.82 -26.62
C GLU A 167 -11.00 -41.42 -27.24
N ASN A 168 -10.24 -40.41 -26.78
CA ASN A 168 -10.42 -39.01 -27.18
C ASN A 168 -9.28 -38.40 -28.02
N THR A 169 -8.18 -39.12 -28.28
CA THR A 169 -7.09 -38.64 -29.14
C THR A 169 -7.25 -39.16 -30.58
N PRO A 170 -7.42 -38.31 -31.60
CA PRO A 170 -7.38 -38.77 -32.99
C PRO A 170 -5.95 -39.19 -33.37
N THR A 171 -5.81 -40.36 -33.98
CA THR A 171 -4.57 -40.85 -34.59
C THR A 171 -4.18 -39.95 -35.77
N VAL A 172 -3.07 -39.21 -35.64
CA VAL A 172 -2.41 -38.54 -36.76
C VAL A 172 -1.01 -39.15 -36.91
N PRO A 173 -0.58 -39.55 -38.13
CA PRO A 173 0.65 -40.32 -38.33
C PRO A 173 1.89 -39.42 -38.22
N LYS A 174 2.92 -39.91 -37.52
CA LYS A 174 4.28 -39.32 -37.56
C LYS A 174 4.86 -39.52 -38.96
N GLN A 175 5.13 -38.43 -39.68
CA GLN A 175 6.08 -38.46 -40.79
C GLN A 175 7.49 -38.69 -40.25
N MET A 176 8.03 -39.88 -40.54
CA MET A 176 9.47 -40.13 -40.65
C MET A 176 10.03 -39.22 -41.74
N ASN A 177 11.00 -38.38 -41.41
CA ASN A 177 11.91 -37.86 -42.42
C ASN A 177 13.10 -38.82 -42.51
N GLN A 178 13.00 -39.72 -43.49
CA GLN A 178 14.15 -40.24 -44.21
C GLN A 178 14.75 -39.08 -45.02
N GLN A 179 16.07 -38.91 -44.98
CA GLN A 179 16.80 -38.45 -46.15
C GLN A 179 18.00 -39.36 -46.36
N ASP A 180 17.99 -39.95 -47.54
CA ASP A 180 18.96 -40.87 -48.13
C ASP A 180 20.36 -40.26 -48.28
N GLY A 181 21.35 -41.14 -48.38
CA GLY A 181 22.62 -40.86 -49.06
C GLY A 181 22.39 -40.47 -50.54
N VAL A 182 23.38 -40.13 -51.35
CA VAL A 182 24.73 -40.69 -51.52
C VAL A 182 25.56 -39.62 -52.31
N PRO A 183 26.73 -39.93 -52.92
CA PRO A 183 28.10 -39.66 -52.47
C PRO A 183 28.82 -38.56 -53.28
N VAL A 184 29.93 -38.00 -52.78
CA VAL A 184 30.98 -37.49 -53.69
C VAL A 184 32.39 -37.65 -53.09
N ALA A 185 33.16 -38.48 -53.79
CA ALA A 185 34.61 -38.47 -54.04
C ALA A 185 35.61 -38.27 -52.89
N ALA A 186 36.36 -39.34 -52.65
CA ALA A 186 37.74 -39.29 -52.22
C ALA A 186 38.59 -38.48 -53.22
N THR A 187 39.34 -37.52 -52.70
CA THR A 187 40.56 -37.02 -53.32
C THR A 187 41.65 -37.08 -52.28
N ALA A 188 42.46 -38.13 -52.37
CA ALA A 188 43.78 -38.17 -51.77
C ALA A 188 44.60 -37.03 -52.39
N THR A 189 45.01 -36.09 -51.56
CA THR A 189 46.15 -35.22 -51.86
C THR A 189 47.29 -35.70 -51.00
N GLU A 190 48.23 -36.41 -51.63
CA GLU A 190 49.59 -36.59 -51.15
C GLU A 190 50.17 -35.20 -50.89
N SER A 191 50.24 -34.80 -49.63
CA SER A 191 51.08 -33.68 -49.22
C SER A 191 52.48 -34.25 -48.96
N ASP A 192 53.41 -33.94 -49.87
CA ASP A 192 54.85 -34.09 -49.66
C ASP A 192 55.23 -33.56 -48.27
N LEU A 193 55.46 -34.48 -47.34
CA LEU A 193 56.13 -34.20 -46.08
C LEU A 193 57.60 -33.91 -46.42
N LYS A 194 57.92 -32.63 -46.61
CA LYS A 194 59.28 -32.15 -46.39
C LYS A 194 59.61 -32.35 -44.91
N VAL A 195 60.20 -33.50 -44.59
CA VAL A 195 60.91 -33.74 -43.33
C VAL A 195 62.13 -32.83 -43.36
N THR A 196 61.99 -31.60 -42.90
CA THR A 196 63.11 -30.83 -42.38
C THR A 196 63.55 -31.56 -41.11
N VAL A 197 64.69 -32.26 -41.21
CA VAL A 197 65.38 -32.80 -40.03
C VAL A 197 65.81 -31.60 -39.19
N GLU A 198 64.93 -31.16 -38.30
CA GLU A 198 65.38 -30.46 -37.11
C GLU A 198 66.22 -31.49 -36.36
N ARG A 199 67.51 -31.16 -36.17
CA ARG A 199 68.40 -31.90 -35.26
C ARG A 199 67.88 -31.67 -33.84
N GLU A 200 66.81 -32.36 -33.50
CA GLU A 200 66.34 -32.53 -32.14
C GLU A 200 67.32 -33.51 -31.50
N LEU A 201 67.99 -33.01 -30.47
CA LEU A 201 69.12 -33.66 -29.83
C LEU A 201 68.65 -34.98 -29.24
N VAL A 202 69.04 -36.08 -29.88
CA VAL A 202 69.05 -37.41 -29.26
C VAL A 202 69.68 -37.26 -27.88
N SER A 203 68.93 -37.59 -26.84
CA SER A 203 69.39 -37.57 -25.46
C SER A 203 70.58 -38.51 -25.30
N GLN A 204 71.53 -38.22 -24.38
CA GLN A 204 72.63 -39.14 -24.08
C GLN A 204 72.16 -40.56 -23.73
N ALA A 205 70.97 -40.68 -23.12
CA ALA A 205 70.36 -41.96 -22.82
C ALA A 205 69.86 -42.68 -24.09
N GLU A 206 69.39 -41.93 -25.08
CA GLU A 206 68.94 -42.49 -26.37
C GLU A 206 70.14 -42.86 -27.25
N GLU A 207 71.27 -42.14 -27.15
CA GLU A 207 72.52 -42.49 -27.82
C GLU A 207 73.14 -43.77 -27.24
N GLU A 208 73.11 -43.94 -25.91
CA GLU A 208 73.58 -45.15 -25.23
C GLU A 208 72.69 -46.37 -25.53
N ASP A 209 71.37 -46.19 -25.62
CA ASP A 209 70.44 -47.25 -26.04
C ASP A 209 70.61 -47.61 -27.52
N MET A 210 70.84 -46.61 -28.40
CA MET A 210 71.18 -46.88 -29.81
C MET A 210 72.50 -47.63 -29.95
N GLU A 211 73.51 -47.29 -29.14
CA GLU A 211 74.81 -47.97 -29.14
C GLU A 211 74.70 -49.40 -28.56
N ALA A 212 73.87 -49.61 -27.55
CA ALA A 212 73.57 -50.95 -27.01
C ALA A 212 72.80 -51.82 -28.01
N LEU A 213 71.82 -51.24 -28.73
CA LEU A 213 71.10 -51.92 -29.80
C LEU A 213 72.05 -52.29 -30.94
N LEU A 214 72.90 -51.37 -31.39
CA LEU A 214 73.89 -51.63 -32.44
C LEU A 214 74.98 -52.61 -31.98
N GLY A 215 75.37 -52.58 -30.70
CA GLY A 215 76.40 -53.44 -30.12
C GLY A 215 76.02 -54.92 -30.03
N ASN A 216 74.73 -55.25 -30.01
CA ASN A 216 74.24 -56.63 -30.10
C ASN A 216 74.37 -57.23 -31.52
N TYR A 217 74.60 -56.42 -32.55
CA TYR A 217 74.72 -56.86 -33.94
C TYR A 217 76.18 -56.74 -34.44
N LEU A 218 76.90 -57.86 -34.44
CA LEU A 218 78.30 -57.93 -34.86
C LEU A 218 78.42 -57.73 -36.39
N MET A 219 78.81 -56.52 -36.83
CA MET A 219 78.85 -56.13 -38.25
C MET A 219 80.03 -56.73 -39.03
N GLY A 220 79.74 -57.63 -39.98
CA GLY A 220 80.62 -57.93 -41.12
C GLY A 220 80.37 -56.98 -42.30
N ILE A 221 81.42 -56.59 -43.04
CA ILE A 221 81.42 -55.52 -44.07
C ILE A 221 80.48 -55.80 -45.29
N GLY A 222 79.88 -56.99 -45.39
CA GLY A 222 78.97 -57.38 -46.48
C GLY A 222 77.46 -57.39 -46.15
N GLU A 223 77.06 -57.13 -44.91
CA GLU A 223 75.66 -57.33 -44.45
C GLU A 223 74.90 -56.04 -44.15
N ALA A 224 75.48 -54.86 -44.43
CA ALA A 224 74.88 -53.57 -44.11
C ALA A 224 73.53 -53.33 -44.83
N GLU A 225 73.38 -53.83 -46.05
CA GLU A 225 72.13 -53.70 -46.82
C GLU A 225 71.03 -54.62 -46.27
N VAL A 226 71.39 -55.85 -45.89
CA VAL A 226 70.50 -56.81 -45.22
C VAL A 226 70.09 -56.30 -43.82
N PHE A 227 71.01 -55.64 -43.11
CA PHE A 227 70.77 -54.99 -41.83
C PHE A 227 69.81 -53.79 -41.97
N SER A 228 70.03 -52.93 -42.98
CA SER A 228 69.13 -51.80 -43.27
C SER A 228 67.71 -52.29 -43.61
N GLU A 229 67.58 -53.34 -44.41
CA GLU A 229 66.27 -53.93 -44.70
C GLU A 229 65.60 -54.54 -43.47
N ARG A 230 66.38 -55.11 -42.54
CA ARG A 230 65.84 -55.68 -41.31
C ARG A 230 65.42 -54.60 -40.31
N LEU A 231 66.19 -53.54 -40.15
CA LEU A 231 65.80 -52.35 -39.38
C LEU A 231 64.56 -51.69 -39.97
N LYS A 232 64.45 -51.59 -41.31
CA LYS A 232 63.22 -51.10 -41.95
C LYS A 232 62.02 -52.00 -41.65
N ARG A 233 62.18 -53.32 -41.65
CA ARG A 233 61.12 -54.25 -41.29
C ARG A 233 60.72 -54.15 -39.82
N GLU A 234 61.67 -54.02 -38.90
CA GLU A 234 61.40 -53.83 -37.47
C GLU A 234 60.76 -52.46 -37.21
N LEU A 235 61.23 -51.39 -37.85
CA LEU A 235 60.64 -50.06 -37.77
C LEU A 235 59.21 -50.05 -38.30
N LEU A 236 58.94 -50.67 -39.47
CA LEU A 236 57.58 -50.81 -39.99
C LEU A 236 56.68 -51.64 -39.06
N ALA A 237 57.22 -52.67 -38.41
CA ALA A 237 56.47 -53.46 -37.43
C ALA A 237 56.16 -52.64 -36.16
N LEU A 238 57.08 -51.79 -35.74
CA LEU A 238 56.94 -50.91 -34.57
C LEU A 238 55.99 -49.74 -34.86
N GLU A 239 56.06 -49.16 -36.06
CA GLU A 239 55.09 -48.19 -36.56
C GLU A 239 53.69 -48.80 -36.65
N ALA A 240 53.56 -50.03 -37.17
CA ALA A 240 52.29 -50.73 -37.21
C ALA A 240 51.74 -51.04 -35.80
N ALA A 241 52.61 -51.41 -34.86
CA ALA A 241 52.25 -51.62 -33.46
C ALA A 241 51.82 -50.33 -32.76
N ASN A 242 52.52 -49.22 -33.03
CA ASN A 242 52.15 -47.90 -32.51
C ASN A 242 50.83 -47.41 -33.10
N VAL A 243 50.59 -47.57 -34.41
CA VAL A 243 49.31 -47.25 -35.04
C VAL A 243 48.20 -48.11 -34.44
N HIS A 244 48.44 -49.40 -34.21
CA HIS A 244 47.47 -50.26 -33.52
C HIS A 244 47.19 -49.81 -32.08
N ALA A 245 48.21 -49.44 -31.32
CA ALA A 245 48.03 -48.93 -29.96
C ALA A 245 47.24 -47.61 -29.93
N ILE A 246 47.47 -46.73 -30.89
CA ILE A 246 46.71 -45.48 -31.05
C ILE A 246 45.26 -45.78 -31.41
N LEU A 247 45.00 -46.65 -32.38
CA LEU A 247 43.65 -47.07 -32.79
C LEU A 247 42.89 -47.79 -31.66
N GLU A 248 43.57 -48.59 -30.85
CA GLU A 248 42.97 -49.24 -29.67
C GLU A 248 42.64 -48.24 -28.56
N SER A 249 43.37 -47.13 -28.48
CA SER A 249 43.13 -46.05 -27.51
C SER A 249 42.08 -45.03 -27.96
N GLU A 250 41.77 -44.97 -29.26
CA GLU A 250 40.75 -44.09 -29.84
C GLU A 250 39.38 -44.17 -29.14
N PRO A 251 38.79 -45.36 -28.85
CA PRO A 251 37.51 -45.43 -28.13
C PRO A 251 37.58 -44.93 -26.69
N LEU A 252 38.73 -45.09 -26.01
CA LEU A 252 38.94 -44.57 -24.66
C LEU A 252 39.06 -43.04 -24.67
N ILE A 253 39.73 -42.49 -25.68
CA ILE A 253 39.83 -41.04 -25.88
C ILE A 253 38.44 -40.46 -26.17
N GLU A 254 37.65 -41.12 -27.01
CA GLU A 254 36.29 -40.68 -27.33
C GLU A 254 35.35 -40.71 -26.11
N GLU A 255 35.47 -41.73 -25.25
CA GLU A 255 34.73 -41.81 -23.98
C GLU A 255 35.14 -40.68 -23.01
N VAL A 256 36.43 -40.38 -22.90
CA VAL A 256 36.92 -39.26 -22.09
C VAL A 256 36.44 -37.92 -22.65
N LEU A 257 36.42 -37.75 -23.97
CA LEU A 257 35.97 -36.52 -24.63
C LEU A 257 34.48 -36.30 -24.43
N GLN A 258 33.65 -37.34 -24.56
CA GLN A 258 32.22 -37.29 -24.21
C GLN A 258 32.00 -37.00 -22.72
N GLY A 259 32.80 -37.60 -21.85
CA GLY A 259 32.76 -37.33 -20.41
C GLY A 259 33.10 -35.87 -20.09
N LEU A 260 34.11 -35.32 -20.77
CA LEU A 260 34.50 -33.92 -20.63
C LEU A 260 33.41 -32.98 -21.14
N GLU A 261 32.81 -33.25 -22.30
CA GLU A 261 31.68 -32.49 -22.81
C GLU A 261 30.48 -32.53 -21.86
N ALA A 262 30.13 -33.71 -21.32
CA ALA A 262 29.06 -33.85 -20.33
C ALA A 262 29.35 -33.04 -19.06
N ALA A 263 30.61 -33.04 -18.59
CA ALA A 263 31.03 -32.24 -17.45
C ALA A 263 30.94 -30.73 -17.75
N THR A 264 31.37 -30.29 -18.94
CA THR A 264 31.22 -28.91 -19.39
C THR A 264 29.75 -28.48 -19.42
N TYR A 265 28.86 -29.30 -19.97
CA TYR A 265 27.42 -29.02 -19.95
C TYR A 265 26.86 -28.91 -18.53
N CYS A 266 27.32 -29.74 -17.60
CA CYS A 266 26.89 -29.66 -16.20
C CYS A 266 27.37 -28.35 -15.53
N VAL A 267 28.59 -27.92 -15.84
CA VAL A 267 29.14 -26.65 -15.34
C VAL A 267 28.37 -25.45 -15.90
N ASP A 268 28.03 -25.47 -17.19
CA ASP A 268 27.24 -24.41 -17.82
C ASP A 268 25.82 -24.33 -17.23
N ASP A 269 25.17 -25.48 -17.00
CA ASP A 269 23.86 -25.50 -16.33
C ASP A 269 23.97 -24.93 -14.91
N MET A 270 25.02 -25.30 -14.15
CA MET A 270 25.27 -24.73 -12.82
C MET A 270 25.49 -23.21 -12.85
N ASP A 271 26.17 -22.67 -13.86
CA ASP A 271 26.34 -21.21 -14.01
C ASP A 271 24.99 -20.52 -14.31
N GLU A 272 24.15 -21.10 -15.17
CA GLU A 272 22.80 -20.60 -15.43
C GLU A 272 21.94 -20.64 -14.14
N TRP A 273 22.02 -21.73 -13.36
CA TRP A 273 21.38 -21.84 -12.05
C TRP A 273 21.87 -20.78 -11.07
N LEU A 274 23.19 -20.57 -10.96
CA LEU A 274 23.78 -19.54 -10.11
C LEU A 274 23.35 -18.14 -10.55
N GLY A 275 23.27 -17.88 -11.86
CA GLY A 275 22.74 -16.65 -12.43
C GLY A 275 21.29 -16.38 -12.01
N ILE A 276 20.43 -17.39 -12.10
CA ILE A 276 19.02 -17.31 -11.67
C ILE A 276 18.93 -17.08 -10.16
N PHE A 277 19.72 -17.79 -9.36
CA PHE A 277 19.74 -17.61 -7.90
C PHE A 277 20.22 -16.22 -7.50
N ASN A 278 21.29 -15.70 -8.13
CA ASN A 278 21.78 -14.35 -7.88
C ASN A 278 20.74 -13.29 -8.25
N MET A 279 20.09 -13.41 -9.41
CA MET A 279 19.01 -12.52 -9.83
C MET A 279 17.85 -12.53 -8.82
N LYS A 280 17.50 -13.71 -8.31
CA LYS A 280 16.43 -13.88 -7.33
C LYS A 280 16.81 -13.31 -5.96
N LEU A 281 18.04 -13.53 -5.50
CA LEU A 281 18.55 -12.94 -4.25
C LEU A 281 18.59 -11.41 -4.35
N ARG A 282 18.97 -10.85 -5.51
CA ARG A 282 18.89 -9.42 -5.78
C ARG A 282 17.46 -8.91 -5.70
N HIS A 283 16.50 -9.56 -6.37
CA HIS A 283 15.09 -9.19 -6.28
C HIS A 283 14.49 -9.37 -4.88
N MET A 284 14.95 -10.34 -4.10
CA MET A 284 14.54 -10.49 -2.69
C MET A 284 15.15 -9.39 -1.83
N ARG A 285 16.41 -9.02 -2.04
CA ARG A 285 17.08 -7.90 -1.36
C ARG A 285 16.37 -6.58 -1.69
N GLU A 286 16.19 -6.27 -2.96
CA GLU A 286 15.46 -5.09 -3.44
C GLU A 286 14.01 -5.09 -2.96
N GLY A 287 13.35 -6.26 -2.92
CA GLY A 287 11.99 -6.40 -2.43
C GLY A 287 11.88 -6.18 -0.91
N ILE A 288 12.86 -6.63 -0.13
CA ILE A 288 12.94 -6.37 1.31
C ILE A 288 13.24 -4.89 1.53
N GLU A 289 14.23 -4.33 0.83
CA GLU A 289 14.62 -2.91 0.96
C GLU A 289 13.49 -1.98 0.53
N SER A 290 12.81 -2.24 -0.59
CA SER A 290 11.65 -1.49 -1.04
C SER A 290 10.45 -1.64 -0.09
N LEU A 291 10.22 -2.82 0.50
CA LEU A 291 9.11 -3.02 1.44
C LEU A 291 9.40 -2.38 2.79
N TYR A 292 10.65 -2.40 3.24
CA TYR A 292 11.09 -1.65 4.41
C TYR A 292 11.01 -0.14 4.18
N ASP A 293 11.45 0.36 3.02
CA ASP A 293 11.40 1.78 2.67
C ASP A 293 9.95 2.26 2.51
N TYR A 294 9.09 1.47 1.85
CA TYR A 294 7.66 1.77 1.71
C TYR A 294 6.93 1.72 3.05
N SER A 295 7.18 0.68 3.87
CA SER A 295 6.59 0.60 5.22
C SER A 295 7.07 1.72 6.12
N PHE A 296 8.33 2.13 6.01
CA PHE A 296 8.89 3.24 6.78
C PHE A 296 8.31 4.59 6.31
N TYR A 297 8.17 4.80 5.01
CA TYR A 297 7.52 5.97 4.42
C TYR A 297 6.06 6.07 4.85
N ASP A 298 5.30 4.98 4.78
CA ASP A 298 3.89 4.95 5.20
C ASP A 298 3.75 5.30 6.69
N ILE A 299 4.57 4.70 7.56
CA ILE A 299 4.58 5.03 9.00
C ILE A 299 4.93 6.50 9.22
N GLN A 300 5.87 7.06 8.45
CA GLN A 300 6.24 8.47 8.57
C GLN A 300 5.12 9.40 8.10
N ILE A 301 4.43 9.07 7.01
CA ILE A 301 3.27 9.81 6.49
C ILE A 301 2.12 9.74 7.49
N GLU A 302 1.78 8.56 8.02
CA GLU A 302 0.73 8.39 9.03
C GLU A 302 1.06 9.17 10.31
N THR A 303 2.30 9.09 10.78
CA THR A 303 2.74 9.85 11.96
C THR A 303 2.66 11.36 11.73
N ARG A 304 3.01 11.83 10.53
CA ARG A 304 2.89 13.25 10.16
C ARG A 304 1.43 13.67 10.07
N ASN A 305 0.58 12.87 9.43
CA ASN A 305 -0.84 13.16 9.28
C ASN A 305 -1.55 13.18 10.64
N ASN A 306 -1.28 12.23 11.53
CA ASN A 306 -1.83 12.22 12.89
C ASN A 306 -1.41 13.47 13.69
N LYS A 307 -0.17 13.94 13.51
CA LYS A 307 0.28 15.20 14.13
C LYS A 307 -0.47 16.40 13.56
N LEU A 308 -0.69 16.46 12.25
CA LEU A 308 -1.43 17.54 11.60
C LEU A 308 -2.90 17.54 12.00
N GLU A 309 -3.53 16.37 12.07
CA GLU A 309 -4.91 16.21 12.52
C GLU A 309 -5.07 16.64 13.98
N MET A 310 -4.17 16.17 14.86
CA MET A 310 -4.17 16.60 16.26
C MET A 310 -3.97 18.11 16.40
N GLN A 311 -3.07 18.72 15.61
CA GLN A 311 -2.92 20.17 15.58
C GLN A 311 -4.18 20.88 15.09
N SER A 312 -4.83 20.35 14.06
CA SER A 312 -6.09 20.90 13.54
C SER A 312 -7.19 20.86 14.60
N VAL A 313 -7.39 19.72 15.25
CA VAL A 313 -8.39 19.55 16.31
C VAL A 313 -8.10 20.47 17.50
N ASN A 314 -6.84 20.57 17.91
CA ASN A 314 -6.44 21.48 18.99
C ASN A 314 -6.66 22.94 18.60
N ASN A 315 -6.35 23.34 17.37
CA ASN A 315 -6.58 24.71 16.90
C ASN A 315 -8.07 25.05 16.90
N VAL A 316 -8.95 24.14 16.44
CA VAL A 316 -10.40 24.34 16.50
C VAL A 316 -10.86 24.50 17.95
N SER A 317 -10.42 23.62 18.85
CA SER A 317 -10.76 23.69 20.28
C SER A 317 -10.26 24.99 20.92
N LEU A 318 -9.06 25.44 20.56
CA LEU A 318 -8.48 26.70 21.05
C LEU A 318 -9.25 27.92 20.54
N ILE A 319 -9.70 27.90 19.27
CA ILE A 319 -10.55 28.96 18.72
C ILE A 319 -11.89 29.00 19.45
N GLU A 320 -12.53 27.85 19.67
CA GLU A 320 -13.79 27.78 20.42
C GLU A 320 -13.65 28.30 21.85
N GLU A 321 -12.56 27.95 22.54
CA GLU A 321 -12.29 28.48 23.88
C GLU A 321 -11.99 29.99 23.86
N LEU A 322 -11.30 30.48 22.84
CA LEU A 322 -11.05 31.90 22.65
C LEU A 322 -12.34 32.66 22.37
N ASP A 323 -13.22 32.13 21.52
CA ASP A 323 -14.51 32.73 21.18
C ASP A 323 -15.40 32.83 22.43
N LYS A 324 -15.48 31.77 23.25
CA LYS A 324 -16.18 31.81 24.54
C LYS A 324 -15.63 32.90 25.47
N LEU A 325 -14.32 33.12 25.48
CA LEU A 325 -13.71 34.19 26.28
C LEU A 325 -14.03 35.58 25.68
N LEU A 326 -13.98 35.72 24.36
CA LEU A 326 -14.30 36.97 23.67
C LEU A 326 -15.76 37.39 23.87
N GLU A 327 -16.70 36.45 23.77
CA GLU A 327 -18.12 36.70 24.06
C GLU A 327 -18.33 37.25 25.48
N ARG A 328 -17.59 36.74 26.47
CA ARG A 328 -17.65 37.21 27.85
C ARG A 328 -17.02 38.59 28.06
N LEU A 329 -16.08 38.98 27.21
CA LEU A 329 -15.39 40.26 27.27
C LEU A 329 -16.10 41.36 26.46
N GLN A 330 -16.95 40.98 25.50
CA GLN A 330 -17.64 41.91 24.62
C GLN A 330 -18.76 42.65 25.38
N VAL A 331 -18.80 43.97 25.20
CA VAL A 331 -19.91 44.80 25.69
C VAL A 331 -20.97 44.85 24.59
N PRO A 332 -22.22 44.42 24.85
CA PRO A 332 -23.32 44.59 23.91
C PRO A 332 -23.46 46.07 23.51
N SER A 333 -23.60 46.34 22.21
CA SER A 333 -23.70 47.71 21.68
C SER A 333 -24.88 48.48 22.26
N GLU A 334 -25.99 47.79 22.53
CA GLU A 334 -27.19 48.30 23.19
C GLU A 334 -26.89 48.90 24.57
N TYR A 335 -26.07 48.22 25.37
CA TYR A 335 -25.68 48.68 26.70
C TYR A 335 -24.53 49.69 26.65
N ALA A 336 -23.65 49.61 25.65
CA ALA A 336 -22.54 50.55 25.50
C ALA A 336 -23.03 52.00 25.38
N ALA A 337 -24.09 52.25 24.62
CA ALA A 337 -24.70 53.58 24.48
C ALA A 337 -25.28 54.09 25.81
N CYS A 338 -25.98 53.22 26.55
CA CYS A 338 -26.57 53.54 27.85
C CYS A 338 -25.48 53.88 28.90
N LEU A 339 -24.40 53.10 28.93
CA LEU A 339 -23.34 53.20 29.94
C LEU A 339 -22.39 54.40 29.73
N THR A 340 -22.16 54.80 28.48
CA THR A 340 -21.21 55.89 28.15
C THR A 340 -21.88 57.28 28.14
N GLY A 341 -23.09 57.39 27.58
CA GLY A 341 -23.69 58.68 27.26
C GLY A 341 -25.22 58.76 27.34
N GLY A 342 -25.92 57.66 27.60
CA GLY A 342 -27.39 57.63 27.62
C GLY A 342 -28.04 58.62 28.59
N SER A 343 -29.27 59.05 28.27
CA SER A 343 -30.09 59.88 29.16
C SER A 343 -30.68 59.05 30.30
N PHE A 344 -30.94 59.67 31.45
CA PHE A 344 -31.60 59.06 32.61
C PHE A 344 -33.08 59.43 32.70
N ASP A 345 -33.69 59.84 31.58
CA ASP A 345 -35.12 60.09 31.51
C ASP A 345 -35.92 58.81 31.79
N GLU A 346 -37.18 58.97 32.21
CA GLU A 346 -38.05 57.87 32.62
C GLU A 346 -38.20 56.78 31.55
N ALA A 347 -38.21 57.17 30.28
CA ALA A 347 -38.33 56.24 29.14
C ALA A 347 -37.10 55.32 28.98
N HIS A 348 -35.90 55.82 29.29
CA HIS A 348 -34.64 55.08 29.14
C HIS A 348 -34.20 54.43 30.45
N MET A 349 -34.92 54.66 31.54
CA MET A 349 -34.54 54.24 32.88
C MET A 349 -34.46 52.71 33.00
N LEU A 350 -35.39 51.97 32.38
CA LEU A 350 -35.38 50.51 32.40
C LEU A 350 -34.13 49.94 31.71
N GLN A 351 -33.79 50.46 30.53
CA GLN A 351 -32.60 50.07 29.78
C GLN A 351 -31.31 50.40 30.53
N ASN A 352 -31.26 51.54 31.22
CA ASN A 352 -30.12 51.91 32.07
C ASN A 352 -29.95 50.96 33.27
N ILE A 353 -31.05 50.46 33.85
CA ILE A 353 -31.02 49.47 34.94
C ILE A 353 -30.50 48.14 34.41
N GLU A 354 -31.05 47.65 33.29
CA GLU A 354 -30.61 46.41 32.65
C GLU A 354 -29.13 46.46 32.24
N ALA A 355 -28.68 47.58 31.68
CA ALA A 355 -27.27 47.80 31.35
C ALA A 355 -26.36 47.81 32.60
N CYS A 356 -26.85 48.35 33.72
CA CYS A 356 -26.11 48.37 34.99
C CYS A 356 -26.06 47.00 35.66
N GLU A 357 -27.15 46.23 35.61
CA GLU A 357 -27.21 44.84 36.06
C GLU A 357 -26.28 43.96 35.23
N TRP A 358 -26.30 44.11 33.90
CA TRP A 358 -25.38 43.44 32.99
C TRP A 358 -23.92 43.77 33.33
N LEU A 359 -23.57 45.05 33.50
CA LEU A 359 -22.21 45.48 33.83
C LEU A 359 -21.73 44.89 35.17
N THR A 360 -22.62 44.85 36.16
CA THR A 360 -22.34 44.24 37.47
C THR A 360 -22.16 42.72 37.35
N GLY A 361 -22.97 42.07 36.52
CA GLY A 361 -22.86 40.64 36.19
C GLY A 361 -21.55 40.32 35.47
N ALA A 362 -21.18 41.10 34.45
CA ALA A 362 -19.95 40.96 33.69
C ALA A 362 -18.71 41.13 34.59
N LEU A 363 -18.68 42.16 35.45
CA LEU A 363 -17.60 42.36 36.42
C LEU A 363 -17.47 41.22 37.44
N ARG A 364 -18.58 40.56 37.80
CA ARG A 364 -18.59 39.39 38.70
C ARG A 364 -18.16 38.11 37.97
N GLY A 365 -18.54 37.96 36.70
CA GLY A 365 -18.14 36.85 35.84
C GLY A 365 -16.64 36.84 35.53
N LEU A 366 -16.00 38.01 35.50
CA LEU A 366 -14.56 38.17 35.31
C LEU A 366 -13.73 38.06 36.61
N GLN A 367 -14.34 37.65 37.72
CA GLN A 367 -13.67 37.42 39.01
C GLN A 367 -13.68 35.94 39.39
N VAL A 368 -12.64 35.51 40.11
CA VAL A 368 -12.58 34.19 40.75
C VAL A 368 -13.67 34.14 41.84
N PRO A 369 -14.50 33.07 41.94
CA PRO A 369 -14.36 31.73 41.34
C PRO A 369 -15.05 31.52 39.99
N ASN A 370 -15.73 32.52 39.40
CA ASN A 370 -16.54 32.32 38.19
C ASN A 370 -15.70 32.22 36.90
N LEU A 371 -14.47 32.73 36.95
CA LEU A 371 -13.47 32.61 35.89
C LEU A 371 -12.32 31.73 36.36
N ASP A 372 -11.84 30.86 35.46
CA ASP A 372 -10.64 30.06 35.73
C ASP A 372 -9.45 30.96 36.09
N PRO A 373 -8.69 30.63 37.15
CA PRO A 373 -7.50 31.40 37.55
C PRO A 373 -6.47 31.63 36.43
N SER A 374 -6.39 30.73 35.44
CA SER A 374 -5.53 30.88 34.27
C SER A 374 -5.92 32.08 33.40
N TYR A 375 -7.22 32.26 33.12
CA TYR A 375 -7.75 33.41 32.39
C TYR A 375 -7.64 34.70 33.21
N ALA A 376 -7.82 34.64 34.53
CA ALA A 376 -7.73 35.81 35.40
C ALA A 376 -6.34 36.49 35.37
N ASN A 377 -5.29 35.73 35.05
CA ASN A 377 -3.94 36.25 34.93
C ASN A 377 -3.62 36.90 33.58
N MET A 378 -4.43 36.66 32.55
CA MET A 378 -4.23 37.21 31.22
C MET A 378 -4.33 38.73 31.20
N ARG A 379 -3.43 39.36 30.43
CA ARG A 379 -3.38 40.82 30.29
C ARG A 379 -4.69 41.38 29.71
N ALA A 380 -5.22 40.77 28.66
CA ALA A 380 -6.46 41.21 28.02
C ALA A 380 -7.67 41.21 28.98
N VAL A 381 -7.80 40.18 29.82
CA VAL A 381 -8.85 40.08 30.83
C VAL A 381 -8.68 41.16 31.89
N LYS A 382 -7.45 41.42 32.36
CA LYS A 382 -7.14 42.49 33.31
C LYS A 382 -7.46 43.87 32.73
N GLU A 383 -7.03 44.15 31.51
CA GLU A 383 -7.29 45.41 30.82
C GLU A 383 -8.80 45.63 30.64
N LYS A 384 -9.53 44.64 30.13
CA LYS A 384 -10.98 44.75 29.97
C LYS A 384 -11.71 44.92 31.29
N ARG A 385 -11.28 44.23 32.34
CA ARG A 385 -11.82 44.44 33.69
C ARG A 385 -11.62 45.88 34.16
N THR A 386 -10.45 46.47 33.93
CA THR A 386 -10.21 47.88 34.29
C THR A 386 -11.06 48.84 33.45
N GLU A 387 -11.30 48.53 32.19
CA GLU A 387 -12.20 49.30 31.32
C GLU A 387 -13.65 49.26 31.82
N LEU A 388 -14.16 48.07 32.18
CA LEU A 388 -15.50 47.91 32.76
C LEU A 388 -15.64 48.61 34.11
N GLU A 389 -14.60 48.59 34.96
CA GLU A 389 -14.64 49.32 36.24
C GLU A 389 -14.61 50.84 36.02
N LYS A 390 -13.87 51.34 35.02
CA LYS A 390 -13.94 52.75 34.60
C LYS A 390 -15.33 53.11 34.08
N LEU A 391 -15.95 52.25 33.28
CA LEU A 391 -17.30 52.45 32.77
C LEU A 391 -18.32 52.50 33.91
N LYS A 392 -18.17 51.61 34.90
CA LYS A 392 -19.00 51.60 36.11
C LYS A 392 -18.84 52.88 36.92
N THR A 393 -17.61 53.33 37.19
CA THR A 393 -17.39 54.57 37.95
C THR A 393 -17.95 55.79 37.21
N MET A 394 -17.81 55.85 35.89
CA MET A 394 -18.41 56.89 35.06
C MET A 394 -19.94 56.85 35.10
N PHE A 395 -20.56 55.68 34.91
CA PHE A 395 -22.01 55.53 34.99
C PHE A 395 -22.55 55.94 36.36
N VAL A 396 -21.92 55.47 37.44
CA VAL A 396 -22.31 55.80 38.82
C VAL A 396 -22.23 57.31 39.06
N ARG A 397 -21.15 57.96 38.60
CA ARG A 397 -20.99 59.42 38.71
C ARG A 397 -22.10 60.16 37.98
N ARG A 398 -22.36 59.85 36.71
CA ARG A 398 -23.42 60.52 35.92
C ARG A 398 -24.80 60.30 36.52
N ALA A 399 -25.10 59.07 36.92
CA ALA A 399 -26.37 58.73 37.56
C ALA A 399 -26.54 59.49 38.88
N SER A 400 -25.49 59.58 39.71
CA SER A 400 -25.52 60.34 40.97
C SER A 400 -25.76 61.83 40.73
N GLU A 401 -25.06 62.42 39.75
CA GLU A 401 -25.22 63.82 39.35
C GLU A 401 -26.63 64.10 38.83
N PHE A 402 -27.15 63.22 37.98
CA PHE A 402 -28.52 63.32 37.46
C PHE A 402 -29.55 63.26 38.58
N LEU A 403 -29.50 62.24 39.44
CA LEU A 403 -30.47 62.09 40.54
C LEU A 403 -30.41 63.28 41.50
N ARG A 404 -29.21 63.78 41.83
CA ARG A 404 -29.05 64.96 42.68
C ARG A 404 -29.69 66.19 42.07
N ASN A 405 -29.43 66.47 40.79
CA ASN A 405 -29.97 67.64 40.11
C ASN A 405 -31.48 67.52 39.87
N TYR A 406 -31.96 66.33 39.51
CA TYR A 406 -33.36 66.03 39.23
C TYR A 406 -34.23 66.13 40.48
N PHE A 407 -33.79 65.55 41.60
CA PHE A 407 -34.54 65.66 42.85
C PHE A 407 -34.43 67.05 43.46
N ALA A 408 -33.29 67.76 43.33
CA ALA A 408 -33.20 69.16 43.75
C ALA A 408 -34.19 70.05 42.99
N SER A 409 -34.24 69.95 41.65
CA SER A 409 -35.20 70.72 40.84
C SER A 409 -36.65 70.32 41.09
N LEU A 410 -36.92 69.04 41.32
CA LEU A 410 -38.27 68.56 41.68
C LEU A 410 -38.72 69.12 43.03
N VAL A 411 -37.84 69.14 44.03
CA VAL A 411 -38.13 69.73 45.35
C VAL A 411 -38.29 71.25 45.24
N ASP A 412 -37.44 71.96 44.50
CA ASP A 412 -37.56 73.40 44.25
C ASP A 412 -38.89 73.74 43.53
N PHE A 413 -39.29 72.93 42.55
CA PHE A 413 -40.58 73.06 41.87
C PHE A 413 -41.75 72.86 42.85
N MET A 414 -41.71 71.82 43.68
CA MET A 414 -42.75 71.56 44.68
C MET A 414 -42.84 72.67 45.74
N ILE A 415 -41.72 73.27 46.15
CA ILE A 415 -41.67 74.36 47.15
C ILE A 415 -42.18 75.69 46.55
N SER A 416 -41.88 75.96 45.27
CA SER A 416 -42.28 77.21 44.60
C SER A 416 -43.76 77.26 44.22
N ASP A 417 -44.40 76.10 44.03
CA ASP A 417 -45.82 76.03 43.70
C ASP A 417 -46.72 76.16 44.95
N LYS A 418 -47.37 77.32 45.06
CA LYS A 418 -48.30 77.70 46.14
C LYS A 418 -49.58 76.85 46.20
N SER A 419 -49.77 75.89 45.29
CA SER A 419 -50.88 74.95 45.31
C SER A 419 -50.62 73.71 46.18
N TYR A 420 -49.35 73.36 46.42
CA TYR A 420 -48.94 72.23 47.26
C TYR A 420 -48.96 72.55 48.76
N PHE A 421 -48.82 73.82 49.11
CA PHE A 421 -48.83 74.31 50.49
C PHE A 421 -50.06 75.16 50.76
N SER A 422 -50.61 75.03 51.97
CA SER A 422 -51.91 75.61 52.29
C SER A 422 -51.88 77.13 52.33
N GLN A 423 -52.75 77.76 51.54
CA GLN A 423 -53.00 79.19 51.63
C GLN A 423 -53.78 79.48 52.92
N ARG A 424 -53.10 80.06 53.91
CA ARG A 424 -53.62 80.58 55.19
C ARG A 424 -54.56 79.63 55.96
N GLY A 425 -53.99 78.91 56.92
CA GLY A 425 -54.73 78.50 58.14
C GLY A 425 -55.46 77.15 58.12
N GLN A 426 -55.44 76.39 57.03
CA GLN A 426 -55.86 74.98 57.04
C GLN A 426 -54.65 74.09 56.73
N LEU A 427 -54.30 73.13 57.58
CA LEU A 427 -53.19 72.20 57.32
C LEU A 427 -53.62 71.14 56.29
N LYS A 428 -53.45 71.39 54.98
CA LYS A 428 -53.43 70.30 53.99
C LYS A 428 -52.02 69.74 53.88
N ARG A 429 -51.90 68.41 54.02
CA ARG A 429 -50.66 67.69 53.68
C ARG A 429 -50.38 67.90 52.20
N PRO A 430 -49.16 68.31 51.78
CA PRO A 430 -48.83 68.42 50.38
C PRO A 430 -49.01 67.05 49.69
N ASP A 431 -49.57 67.05 48.48
CA ASP A 431 -49.69 65.82 47.72
C ASP A 431 -48.31 65.38 47.21
N HIS A 432 -47.88 64.21 47.65
CA HIS A 432 -46.59 63.63 47.30
C HIS A 432 -46.71 62.49 46.28
N ALA A 433 -47.87 62.33 45.62
CA ALA A 433 -48.10 61.24 44.67
C ALA A 433 -47.06 61.22 43.54
N ASP A 434 -46.78 62.37 42.93
CA ASP A 434 -45.79 62.47 41.84
C ASP A 434 -44.36 62.21 42.34
N LEU A 435 -43.94 62.84 43.44
CA LEU A 435 -42.65 62.56 44.08
C LEU A 435 -42.48 61.08 44.41
N ARG A 436 -43.52 60.42 44.95
CA ARG A 436 -43.50 58.97 45.24
C ARG A 436 -43.38 58.14 43.97
N TYR A 437 -44.08 58.52 42.90
CA TYR A 437 -43.98 57.85 41.60
C TYR A 437 -42.56 57.96 41.03
N LYS A 438 -42.01 59.18 40.97
CA LYS A 438 -40.63 59.43 40.48
C LYS A 438 -39.59 58.70 41.34
N CYS A 439 -39.69 58.78 42.67
CA CYS A 439 -38.81 58.02 43.57
C CYS A 439 -38.89 56.51 43.33
N ARG A 440 -40.08 55.97 43.07
CA ARG A 440 -40.26 54.54 42.77
C ARG A 440 -39.62 54.14 41.44
N THR A 441 -39.69 54.99 40.43
CA THR A 441 -39.04 54.76 39.12
C THR A 441 -37.52 54.68 39.24
N TYR A 442 -36.91 55.57 40.01
CA TYR A 442 -35.46 55.61 40.21
C TYR A 442 -34.94 54.69 41.34
N ALA A 443 -35.83 54.17 42.19
CA ALA A 443 -35.46 53.33 43.35
C ALA A 443 -34.62 52.11 42.98
N ARG A 444 -34.88 51.53 41.80
CA ARG A 444 -34.16 50.33 41.31
C ARG A 444 -32.69 50.60 40.97
N LEU A 445 -32.27 51.84 40.77
CA LEU A 445 -30.88 52.20 40.48
C LEU A 445 -30.03 52.32 41.74
N LEU A 446 -30.66 52.62 42.87
CA LEU A 446 -29.98 52.93 44.14
C LEU A 446 -29.11 51.78 44.68
N PRO A 447 -29.53 50.50 44.62
CA PRO A 447 -28.69 49.38 45.05
C PRO A 447 -27.38 49.30 44.26
N HIS A 448 -27.39 49.66 42.98
CA HIS A 448 -26.22 49.58 42.10
C HIS A 448 -25.24 50.73 42.29
N LEU A 449 -25.72 51.90 42.72
CA LEU A 449 -24.88 53.08 42.91
C LEU A 449 -24.16 53.08 44.26
N LYS A 450 -24.51 52.17 45.19
CA LYS A 450 -24.06 52.20 46.60
C LYS A 450 -24.14 53.61 47.21
N ILE A 451 -25.11 54.41 46.76
CA ILE A 451 -25.27 55.79 47.22
C ILE A 451 -25.91 55.75 48.59
N THR A 452 -25.12 56.08 49.60
CA THR A 452 -25.60 56.48 50.93
C THR A 452 -26.21 57.89 50.91
N ASN A 453 -25.93 58.70 49.88
CA ASN A 453 -26.27 60.13 49.82
C ASN A 453 -27.74 60.46 49.47
N LEU A 454 -28.63 59.47 49.38
CA LEU A 454 -30.07 59.78 49.40
C LEU A 454 -30.54 60.26 50.77
N THR A 455 -29.80 59.94 51.84
CA THR A 455 -30.03 60.51 53.15
C THR A 455 -29.90 62.04 53.10
N ALA A 456 -28.91 62.57 52.38
CA ALA A 456 -28.70 64.02 52.23
C ALA A 456 -29.85 64.71 51.47
N VAL A 457 -30.45 64.05 50.46
CA VAL A 457 -31.63 64.58 49.75
C VAL A 457 -32.87 64.51 50.65
N SER A 458 -33.05 63.43 51.42
CA SER A 458 -34.11 63.34 52.41
C SER A 458 -33.93 64.31 53.57
N GLU A 459 -32.69 64.56 54.01
CA GLU A 459 -32.34 65.52 55.06
C GLU A 459 -32.56 66.95 54.57
N ALA A 460 -32.18 67.28 53.33
CA ALA A 460 -32.47 68.59 52.75
C ALA A 460 -33.98 68.82 52.57
N TYR A 461 -34.74 67.79 52.20
CA TYR A 461 -36.19 67.86 52.13
C TYR A 461 -36.83 68.01 53.52
N CYS A 462 -36.38 67.23 54.52
CA CYS A 462 -36.86 67.31 55.90
C CYS A 462 -36.49 68.64 56.58
N GLN A 463 -35.24 69.11 56.46
CA GLN A 463 -34.78 70.39 57.02
C GLN A 463 -35.56 71.59 56.45
N ASN A 464 -35.95 71.55 55.17
CA ASN A 464 -36.77 72.61 54.58
C ASN A 464 -38.27 72.44 54.85
N ALA A 465 -38.77 71.21 55.00
CA ALA A 465 -40.12 70.96 55.51
C ALA A 465 -40.27 71.46 56.96
N ASP A 466 -39.24 71.29 57.79
CA ASP A 466 -39.18 71.83 59.16
C ASP A 466 -39.11 73.37 59.17
N ASN A 467 -38.49 74.00 58.16
CA ASN A 467 -38.53 75.46 57.97
C ASN A 467 -39.93 75.99 57.58
N ILE A 468 -40.74 75.18 56.88
CA ILE A 468 -42.11 75.54 56.46
C ILE A 468 -43.12 75.22 57.58
N TYR A 469 -42.84 74.21 58.39
CA TYR A 469 -43.62 73.81 59.57
C TYR A 469 -42.73 73.88 60.83
N PRO A 470 -42.34 75.08 61.31
CA PRO A 470 -41.60 75.19 62.54
C PRO A 470 -42.45 74.59 63.67
N THR A 471 -41.94 73.53 64.29
CA THR A 471 -42.48 72.93 65.51
C THR A 471 -42.63 74.04 66.54
N ARG A 472 -43.86 74.23 67.00
CA ARG A 472 -44.24 75.23 67.99
C ARG A 472 -44.05 74.72 69.39
#